data_AF-A0AAD6SNN4-F1
#
_entry.id   AF-A0AAD6SNN4-F1
#
_cell.length_a   1.000
_cell.length_b   1.000
_cell.length_c   1.000
_cell.angle_alpha   90.00
_cell.angle_beta   90.00
_cell.angle_gamma   90.00
#
_symmetry.space_group_name_H-M   'P 1'
#
loop_
_entity.id
_entity.type
_entity.pdbx_description
1 polymer ?
#
loop_
_entity_poly.entity_id
_entity_poly.type
_entity_poly.pdbx_seq_one_letter_code
_entity_poly.pdbx_strand_id
1 'polypeptide(L)'
;MEDVDEDLAQQIEDAHAGNFHHDPVPVPKHVNPFPDDETMQLFHDALSAAEEVDLIPESYGLFPDEWVDGVYPSFEILKLGRRGTKQLCVALPDSIWRPHAEMWGRGLAILNQLSYMNE
;
A
#
# COMPACT_ATOMS: atom_id res chain seq x y z
N MET A 1 15.47 30.05 22.25
CA MET A 1 15.57 29.03 21.16
C MET A 1 14.23 28.35 20.97
N GLU A 2 13.42 28.17 22.03
CA GLU A 2 12.01 27.77 21.96
C GLU A 2 11.10 28.77 21.22
N ASP A 3 11.38 30.09 21.32
CA ASP A 3 10.52 31.13 20.73
C ASP A 3 10.44 31.10 19.19
N VAL A 4 11.43 30.48 18.53
CA VAL A 4 11.48 30.39 17.05
C VAL A 4 10.59 29.25 16.54
N ASP A 5 10.46 28.18 17.32
CA ASP A 5 9.66 27.00 16.95
C ASP A 5 8.16 27.29 17.10
N GLU A 6 7.79 28.10 18.09
CA GLU A 6 6.39 28.51 18.32
C GLU A 6 5.90 29.49 17.24
N ASP A 7 6.75 30.43 16.79
CA ASP A 7 6.46 31.36 15.70
C ASP A 7 6.33 30.61 14.35
N LEU A 8 7.15 29.58 14.12
CA LEU A 8 7.05 28.72 12.93
C LEU A 8 5.75 27.91 12.93
N ALA A 9 5.36 27.33 14.07
CA ALA A 9 4.11 26.59 14.19
C ALA A 9 2.90 27.49 13.89
N GLN A 10 2.88 28.71 14.43
CA GLN A 10 1.81 29.68 14.20
C GLN A 10 1.72 30.10 12.73
N GLN A 11 2.86 30.33 12.06
CA GLN A 11 2.89 30.65 10.63
C GLN A 11 2.35 29.53 9.75
N ILE A 12 2.59 28.27 10.12
CA ILE A 12 2.02 27.10 9.44
C ILE A 12 0.52 27.03 9.67
N GLU A 13 0.04 27.22 10.90
CA GLU A 13 -1.39 27.23 11.19
C GLU A 13 -2.13 28.31 10.39
N ASP A 14 -1.62 29.54 10.39
CA ASP A 14 -2.23 30.67 9.68
C ASP A 14 -2.26 30.46 8.16
N ALA A 15 -1.19 29.89 7.59
CA ALA A 15 -1.12 29.56 6.16
C ALA A 15 -2.11 28.47 5.74
N HIS A 16 -2.45 27.56 6.66
CA HIS A 16 -3.32 26.43 6.38
C HIS A 16 -4.78 26.62 6.85
N ALA A 17 -5.07 27.58 7.73
CA ALA A 17 -6.40 27.85 8.28
C ALA A 17 -7.48 28.05 7.20
N GLY A 18 -7.15 28.72 6.09
CA GLY A 18 -8.06 28.92 4.97
C GLY A 18 -8.30 27.67 4.10
N ASN A 19 -7.55 26.59 4.29
CA ASN A 19 -7.64 25.36 3.49
C ASN A 19 -8.45 24.26 4.19
N PHE A 20 -8.62 24.33 5.51
CA PHE A 20 -9.41 23.36 6.29
C PHE A 20 -10.90 23.77 6.32
N HIS A 21 -11.68 23.21 5.40
CA HIS A 21 -13.11 23.51 5.27
C HIS A 21 -14.03 22.49 5.96
N HIS A 22 -13.46 21.47 6.60
CA HIS A 22 -14.19 20.39 7.24
C HIS A 22 -13.49 19.98 8.53
N ASP A 23 -14.27 19.51 9.50
CA ASP A 23 -13.72 18.86 10.69
C ASP A 23 -12.80 17.71 10.27
N PRO A 24 -11.70 17.45 10.99
CA PRO A 24 -10.82 16.33 10.71
C PRO A 24 -11.61 15.04 10.55
N VAL A 25 -11.34 14.31 9.47
CA VAL A 25 -11.93 12.98 9.29
C VAL A 25 -11.43 12.11 10.46
N PRO A 26 -12.31 11.47 11.24
CA PRO A 26 -11.88 10.61 12.32
C PRO A 26 -11.04 9.48 11.73
N VAL A 27 -9.75 9.49 12.03
CA VAL A 27 -8.84 8.46 11.59
C VAL A 27 -9.30 7.15 12.24
N PRO A 28 -9.49 6.07 11.47
CA PRO A 28 -9.71 4.75 12.05
C PRO A 28 -8.67 4.50 13.12
N LYS A 29 -9.08 4.05 14.31
CA LYS A 29 -8.15 3.70 15.37
C LYS A 29 -7.16 2.70 14.76
N HIS A 30 -5.86 3.01 14.83
CA HIS A 30 -4.82 2.18 14.26
C HIS A 30 -4.94 0.77 14.83
N VAL A 31 -5.43 -0.18 14.05
CA VAL A 31 -5.43 -1.60 14.40
C VAL A 31 -4.20 -2.18 13.74
N ASN A 32 -3.25 -2.60 14.56
CA ASN A 32 -2.16 -3.44 14.09
C ASN A 32 -2.81 -4.71 13.49
N PRO A 33 -2.54 -5.07 12.21
CA PRO A 33 -3.09 -6.29 11.63
C PRO A 33 -2.63 -7.56 12.38
N PHE A 34 -1.57 -7.45 13.20
CA PHE A 34 -1.10 -8.52 14.07
C PHE A 34 -1.65 -8.36 15.49
N PRO A 35 -2.27 -9.41 16.08
CA PRO A 35 -2.80 -9.37 17.45
C PRO A 35 -1.69 -9.31 18.51
N ASP A 36 -0.51 -9.86 18.21
CA ASP A 36 0.64 -9.94 19.09
C ASP A 36 1.95 -10.04 18.28
N ASP A 37 3.08 -9.86 18.98
CA ASP A 37 4.42 -9.90 18.39
C ASP A 37 4.79 -11.31 17.87
N GLU A 38 4.21 -12.37 18.42
CA GLU A 38 4.46 -13.76 17.99
C GLU A 38 3.87 -14.00 16.59
N THR A 39 2.63 -13.54 16.36
CA THR A 39 1.97 -13.62 15.05
C THR A 39 2.69 -12.74 14.01
N MET A 40 3.17 -11.57 14.43
CA MET A 40 4.00 -10.72 13.56
C MET A 40 5.31 -11.41 13.18
N GLN A 41 5.99 -12.06 14.12
CA GLN A 41 7.21 -12.82 13.83
C GLN A 41 6.91 -14.00 12.90
N LEU A 42 5.83 -14.74 13.15
CA LEU A 42 5.39 -15.84 12.29
C LEU A 42 5.14 -15.38 10.85
N PHE A 43 4.53 -14.20 10.66
CA PHE A 43 4.36 -13.59 9.34
C PHE A 43 5.70 -13.34 8.64
N HIS A 44 6.67 -12.75 9.33
CA HIS A 44 7.98 -12.46 8.77
C HIS A 44 8.75 -13.73 8.40
N ASP A 45 8.68 -14.77 9.24
CA ASP A 45 9.32 -16.05 9.00
C ASP A 45 8.68 -16.76 7.78
N ALA A 46 7.35 -16.76 7.71
CA ALA A 46 6.61 -17.33 6.58
C ALA A 46 6.87 -16.58 5.27
N LEU A 47 6.94 -15.25 5.30
CA LEU A 47 7.24 -14.44 4.11
C LEU A 47 8.67 -14.72 3.62
N SER A 48 9.63 -14.76 4.52
CA SER A 48 11.03 -15.11 4.19
C SER A 48 11.12 -16.49 3.55
N ALA A 49 10.46 -17.50 4.14
CA ALA A 49 10.45 -18.85 3.60
C ALA A 49 9.76 -18.92 2.22
N ALA A 50 8.68 -18.17 2.01
CA ALA A 50 7.97 -18.10 0.73
C ALA A 50 8.83 -17.43 -0.36
N GLU A 51 9.61 -16.40 -0.02
CA GLU A 51 10.55 -15.77 -0.94
C GLU A 51 11.70 -16.71 -1.32
N GLU A 52 12.25 -17.46 -0.36
CA GLU A 52 13.36 -18.41 -0.62
C GLU A 52 12.99 -19.51 -1.62
N VAL A 53 11.73 -19.93 -1.65
CA VAL A 53 11.23 -20.97 -2.57
C VAL A 53 10.50 -20.39 -3.79
N ASP A 54 10.52 -19.07 -3.97
CA ASP A 54 9.84 -18.35 -5.06
C ASP A 54 8.33 -18.66 -5.14
N LEU A 55 7.66 -18.86 -4.00
CA LEU A 55 6.24 -19.21 -3.96
C LEU A 55 5.38 -18.02 -4.43
N ILE A 56 4.66 -18.18 -5.53
CA ILE A 56 3.71 -17.18 -6.04
C ILE A 56 2.27 -17.63 -5.75
N PRO A 57 1.47 -16.87 -4.99
CA PRO A 57 0.09 -17.25 -4.70
C PRO A 57 -0.83 -17.00 -5.89
N GLU A 58 -1.75 -17.94 -6.13
CA GLU A 58 -2.82 -17.81 -7.13
C GLU A 58 -3.95 -16.91 -6.63
N SER A 59 -4.74 -16.36 -7.55
CA SER A 59 -5.86 -15.44 -7.30
C SER A 59 -5.45 -14.04 -6.81
N TYR A 60 -4.20 -13.63 -7.05
CA TYR A 60 -3.67 -12.31 -6.69
C TYR A 60 -3.26 -11.47 -7.90
N GLY A 61 -3.53 -11.92 -9.13
CA GLY A 61 -3.20 -11.17 -10.34
C GLY A 61 -1.70 -11.19 -10.68
N LEU A 62 -1.03 -12.30 -10.38
CA LEU A 62 0.41 -12.52 -10.58
C LEU A 62 0.72 -13.51 -11.71
N PHE A 63 -0.29 -14.22 -12.22
CA PHE A 63 -0.13 -15.16 -13.32
C PHE A 63 -0.67 -14.61 -14.64
N PRO A 64 -0.11 -15.03 -15.79
CA PRO A 64 -0.60 -14.66 -17.12
C PRO A 64 -2.10 -14.85 -17.31
N ASP A 65 -2.65 -15.96 -16.83
CA ASP A 65 -4.07 -16.27 -16.97
C ASP A 65 -4.99 -15.34 -16.16
N GLU A 66 -4.43 -14.57 -15.23
CA GLU A 66 -5.14 -13.56 -14.43
C GLU A 66 -5.05 -12.15 -15.04
N TRP A 67 -4.19 -11.96 -16.05
CA TRP A 67 -3.98 -10.68 -16.71
C TRP A 67 -4.90 -10.54 -17.92
N VAL A 68 -5.40 -9.33 -18.16
CA VAL A 68 -6.41 -9.04 -19.21
C VAL A 68 -5.98 -9.54 -20.59
N ASP A 69 -4.69 -9.43 -20.93
CA ASP A 69 -4.14 -9.82 -22.24
C ASP A 69 -3.09 -10.94 -22.13
N GLY A 70 -2.99 -11.63 -21.00
CA GLY A 70 -1.93 -12.63 -20.77
C GLY A 70 -0.52 -12.06 -20.61
N VAL A 71 -0.38 -10.74 -20.55
CA VAL A 71 0.90 -10.02 -20.44
C VAL A 71 0.87 -9.06 -19.25
N TYR A 72 1.99 -8.98 -18.53
CA TYR A 72 2.12 -8.07 -17.40
C TYR A 72 1.95 -6.62 -17.88
N PRO A 73 1.16 -5.78 -17.18
CA PRO A 73 0.88 -4.43 -17.63
C PRO A 73 2.15 -3.57 -17.63
N SER A 74 2.49 -3.04 -18.81
CA SER A 74 3.67 -2.19 -19.02
C SER A 74 3.41 -0.69 -18.79
N PHE A 75 2.13 -0.30 -18.64
CA PHE A 75 1.70 1.04 -18.28
C PHE A 75 0.31 1.02 -17.67
N GLU A 76 -0.01 2.07 -16.92
CA GLU A 76 -1.34 2.33 -16.35
C GLU A 76 -1.78 3.76 -16.68
N ILE A 77 -3.06 3.96 -17.01
CA ILE A 77 -3.62 5.28 -17.33
C ILE A 77 -4.46 5.79 -16.16
N LEU A 78 -3.87 6.67 -15.36
CA LEU A 78 -4.55 7.31 -14.23
C LEU A 78 -5.40 8.47 -14.71
N LYS A 79 -6.69 8.45 -14.36
CA LYS A 79 -7.61 9.58 -14.59
C LYS A 79 -7.40 10.64 -13.51
N LEU A 80 -7.15 11.87 -13.92
CA LEU A 80 -6.83 12.99 -13.05
C LEU A 80 -7.94 14.05 -13.04
N GLY A 81 -8.08 14.69 -11.87
CA GLY A 81 -9.00 15.80 -11.61
C GLY A 81 -10.45 15.37 -11.35
N ARG A 82 -11.27 16.30 -10.83
CA ARG A 82 -12.66 16.02 -10.39
C ARG A 82 -13.57 15.43 -11.49
N ARG A 83 -13.27 15.66 -12.76
CA ARG A 83 -14.05 15.16 -13.91
C ARG A 83 -13.33 14.04 -14.68
N GLY A 84 -12.13 13.63 -14.26
CA GLY A 84 -11.36 12.55 -14.91
C GLY A 84 -10.97 12.80 -16.36
N THR A 85 -11.02 14.05 -16.84
CA THR A 85 -10.75 14.41 -18.24
C THR A 85 -9.26 14.48 -18.57
N LYS A 86 -8.41 14.64 -17.56
CA LYS A 86 -6.95 14.58 -17.72
C LYS A 86 -6.51 13.14 -17.49
N GLN A 87 -5.54 12.69 -18.27
CA GLN A 87 -4.96 11.35 -18.14
C GLN A 87 -3.46 11.48 -17.90
N LEU A 88 -2.94 10.64 -17.02
CA LEU A 88 -1.52 10.45 -16.79
C LEU A 88 -1.19 9.00 -17.13
N CYS A 89 -0.32 8.82 -18.12
CA CYS A 89 0.25 7.52 -18.43
C CYS A 89 1.46 7.29 -17.52
N VAL A 90 1.40 6.26 -16.69
CA VAL A 90 2.48 5.83 -15.81
C VAL A 90 3.10 4.60 -16.43
N ALA A 91 4.39 4.66 -16.76
CA ALA A 91 5.12 3.48 -17.21
C ALA A 91 5.33 2.52 -16.04
N LEU A 92 5.10 1.23 -16.30
CA LEU A 92 5.28 0.15 -15.33
C LEU A 92 6.34 -0.84 -15.85
N PRO A 93 7.65 -0.51 -15.78
CA PRO A 93 8.69 -1.46 -16.18
C PRO A 93 8.62 -2.74 -15.35
N ASP A 94 8.53 -3.89 -16.02
CA ASP A 94 8.46 -5.21 -15.41
C ASP A 94 9.59 -5.44 -14.40
N SER A 95 10.82 -5.01 -14.72
CA SER A 95 11.99 -5.19 -13.84
C SER A 95 11.88 -4.49 -12.48
N ILE A 96 10.96 -3.53 -12.34
CA ILE A 96 10.71 -2.80 -11.10
C ILE A 96 9.40 -3.25 -10.48
N TRP A 97 8.32 -3.28 -11.26
CA TRP A 97 6.98 -3.45 -10.71
C TRP A 97 6.61 -4.90 -10.47
N ARG A 98 7.10 -5.82 -11.30
CA ARG A 98 6.75 -7.23 -11.15
C ARG A 98 7.30 -7.83 -9.84
N PRO A 99 8.58 -7.64 -9.47
CA PRO A 99 9.08 -8.12 -8.18
C PRO A 99 8.31 -7.53 -6.99
N HIS A 100 7.90 -6.25 -7.07
CA HIS A 100 7.08 -5.63 -6.03
C HIS A 100 5.68 -6.23 -5.96
N ALA A 101 5.04 -6.50 -7.10
CA ALA A 101 3.72 -7.12 -7.14
C ALA A 101 3.78 -8.54 -6.54
N GLU A 102 4.81 -9.31 -6.90
CA GLU A 102 5.03 -10.67 -6.37
C GLU A 102 5.25 -10.64 -4.84
N MET A 103 6.11 -9.75 -4.34
CA MET A 103 6.32 -9.55 -2.90
C MET A 103 5.03 -9.14 -2.18
N TRP A 104 4.27 -8.21 -2.76
CA TRP A 104 3.03 -7.72 -2.17
C TRP A 104 1.94 -8.79 -2.13
N GLY A 105 1.77 -9.55 -3.22
CA GLY A 105 0.83 -10.66 -3.28
C GLY A 105 1.18 -11.80 -2.32
N ARG A 106 2.47 -12.15 -2.20
CA ARG A 106 2.96 -13.09 -1.16
C ARG A 106 2.56 -12.63 0.24
N GLY A 107 2.90 -11.40 0.59
CA GLY A 107 2.58 -10.83 1.90
C GLY A 107 1.08 -10.83 2.17
N LEU A 108 0.27 -10.40 1.19
CA LEU A 108 -1.18 -10.37 1.34
C LEU A 108 -1.78 -11.77 1.50
N ALA A 109 -1.29 -12.76 0.76
CA ALA A 109 -1.75 -14.15 0.88
C ALA A 109 -1.47 -14.74 2.26
N ILE A 110 -0.26 -14.55 2.78
CA ILE A 110 0.13 -15.02 4.12
C ILE A 110 -0.69 -14.29 5.19
N LEU A 111 -0.85 -12.96 5.08
CA LEU A 111 -1.62 -12.18 6.03
C LEU A 111 -3.09 -12.61 6.09
N ASN A 112 -3.70 -12.88 4.93
CA ASN A 112 -5.05 -13.41 4.85
C ASN A 112 -5.15 -14.78 5.54
N GLN A 113 -4.20 -15.69 5.27
CA GLN A 113 -4.18 -17.00 5.93
C GLN A 113 -4.06 -16.90 7.45
N LEU A 114 -3.18 -16.03 7.95
CA LEU A 114 -3.03 -15.78 9.40
C LEU A 114 -4.30 -15.21 10.02
N SER A 115 -5.00 -14.33 9.29
CA SER A 115 -6.26 -13.75 9.76
C SER A 115 -7.37 -14.80 9.89
N TYR A 116 -7.49 -15.72 8.91
CA TYR A 116 -8.49 -16.80 8.95
C TYR A 116 -8.15 -17.94 9.92
N MET A 117 -6.88 -18.13 10.30
CA MET A 117 -6.50 -19.13 11.31
C MET A 117 -6.85 -18.70 12.74
N ASN A 118 -7.12 -17.41 12.96
CA ASN A 118 -7.41 -16.82 14.26
C ASN A 118 -8.92 -16.61 14.52
N GLU A 119 -9.80 -17.04 13.60
CA GLU A 119 -11.26 -17.10 13.76
C GLU A 119 -11.74 -18.51 14.14
#